data_AF-A0A8C5SUQ5-F1
#
_entry.id   AF-A0A8C5SUQ5-F1
#
_cell.length_a   1.000
_cell.length_b   1.000
_cell.length_c   1.000
_cell.angle_alpha   90.00
_cell.angle_beta   90.00
_cell.angle_gamma   90.00
#
_symmetry.space_group_name_H-M   'P 1'
#
loop_
_entity.id
_entity.type
_entity.pdbx_description
1 polymer ?
#
loop_
_entity_poly.entity_id
_entity_poly.type
_entity_poly.pdbx_seq_one_letter_code
_entity_poly.pdbx_strand_id
1 'polypeptide(L)'
;MGRQKEVLSAIGWRLRIRNKLLRQALAECLGTLILVMFGCGSVAQLVLSKGTHARFLTVNLAFGFAVMLGILIAGQVSGMAP
;
A
#
# COMPACT_ATOMS: atom_id res chain seq x y z
N MET A 1 -16.68 -23.71 15.02
CA MET A 1 -15.86 -22.47 15.11
C MET A 1 -14.41 -22.67 15.62
N GLY A 2 -14.03 -23.77 16.28
CA GLY A 2 -12.66 -23.95 16.81
C GLY A 2 -11.56 -24.21 15.76
N ARG A 3 -11.79 -25.12 14.80
CA ARG A 3 -10.80 -25.51 13.78
C ARG A 3 -10.31 -24.36 12.90
N GLN A 4 -11.18 -23.39 12.62
CA GLN A 4 -10.82 -22.23 11.79
C GLN A 4 -9.82 -21.30 12.49
N LYS A 5 -9.95 -21.13 13.82
CA LYS A 5 -9.03 -20.33 14.63
C LYS A 5 -7.65 -20.98 14.73
N GLU A 6 -7.61 -22.31 14.81
CA GLU A 6 -6.36 -23.07 14.86
C GLU A 6 -5.60 -23.00 13.52
N VAL A 7 -6.30 -23.13 12.40
CA VAL A 7 -5.72 -22.95 11.06
C VAL A 7 -5.22 -21.50 10.87
N LEU A 8 -6.00 -20.50 11.28
CA LEU A 8 -5.57 -19.09 11.25
C LEU A 8 -4.32 -18.84 12.11
N SER A 9 -4.24 -19.44 13.29
CA SER A 9 -3.08 -19.33 14.18
C SER A 9 -1.83 -19.99 13.57
N ALA A 10 -1.98 -21.19 13.01
CA ALA A 10 -0.89 -21.91 12.34
C ALA A 10 -0.35 -21.14 11.14
N ILE A 11 -1.25 -20.58 10.32
CA ILE A 11 -0.88 -19.74 9.17
C ILE A 11 -0.20 -18.45 9.65
N GLY A 12 -0.77 -17.78 10.66
CA GLY A 12 -0.22 -16.54 11.22
C GLY A 12 1.19 -16.74 11.78
N TRP A 13 1.44 -17.85 12.48
CA TRP A 13 2.78 -18.19 12.96
C TRP A 13 3.78 -18.45 11.83
N ARG A 14 3.34 -19.12 10.75
CA ARG A 14 4.18 -19.42 9.57
C ARG A 14 4.51 -18.18 8.75
N LEU A 15 3.58 -17.23 8.62
CA LEU A 15 3.76 -15.98 7.86
C LEU A 15 4.40 -14.86 8.70
N ARG A 16 4.64 -15.08 10.00
CA ARG A 16 5.20 -14.06 10.89
C ARG A 16 6.69 -13.86 10.61
N ILE A 17 6.98 -12.77 9.90
CA ILE A 17 8.34 -12.30 9.67
C ILE A 17 8.92 -11.82 11.01
N ARG A 18 9.83 -12.63 11.59
CA ARG A 18 10.50 -12.31 12.86
C ARG A 18 11.57 -11.22 12.72
N ASN A 19 12.15 -11.06 11.54
CA ASN A 19 13.23 -10.10 11.31
C ASN A 19 12.64 -8.69 11.11
N LYS A 20 12.92 -7.80 12.06
CA LYS A 20 12.41 -6.41 12.04
C LYS A 20 12.88 -5.65 10.80
N LEU A 21 14.14 -5.84 10.38
CA LEU A 21 14.70 -5.17 9.20
C LEU A 21 13.99 -5.61 7.92
N LEU A 22 13.73 -6.92 7.77
CA LEU A 22 13.01 -7.44 6.61
C LEU A 22 11.56 -6.93 6.58
N ARG A 23 10.92 -6.84 7.75
CA ARG A 23 9.56 -6.30 7.88
C ARG A 23 9.51 -4.81 7.48
N GLN A 24 10.46 -4.00 7.96
CA GLN A 24 10.59 -2.59 7.56
C GLN A 24 10.90 -2.44 6.07
N ALA A 25 11.87 -3.20 5.53
CA ALA A 25 12.22 -3.15 4.12
C ALA A 25 11.04 -3.51 3.20
N LEU A 26 10.23 -4.50 3.57
CA LEU A 26 9.02 -4.85 2.84
C LEU A 26 7.95 -3.74 2.91
N ALA A 27 7.78 -3.10 4.07
CA ALA A 27 6.85 -1.98 4.19
C ALA A 27 7.29 -0.75 3.38
N GLU A 28 8.58 -0.42 3.40
CA GLU A 28 9.16 0.64 2.57
C GLU A 28 9.01 0.34 1.08
N CYS A 29 9.29 -0.90 0.66
CA CYS A 29 9.13 -1.34 -0.72
C CYS A 29 7.66 -1.28 -1.19
N LEU A 30 6.72 -1.74 -0.36
CA LEU A 30 5.28 -1.64 -0.65
C LEU A 30 4.80 -0.19 -0.69
N GLY A 31 5.25 0.65 0.24
CA GLY A 31 4.92 2.07 0.28
C GLY A 31 5.40 2.79 -0.99
N THR A 32 6.66 2.59 -1.38
CA THR A 32 7.21 3.15 -2.62
C THR A 32 6.55 2.61 -3.87
N LEU A 33 6.22 1.32 -3.92
CA LEU A 33 5.52 0.72 -5.07
C LEU A 33 4.14 1.35 -5.29
N ILE A 34 3.38 1.59 -4.22
CA ILE A 34 2.07 2.24 -4.30
C ILE A 34 2.20 3.70 -4.72
N LEU A 35 3.19 4.40 -4.17
CA LEU A 35 3.45 5.80 -4.49
C LEU A 35 3.80 5.97 -5.99
N VAL A 36 4.64 5.08 -6.52
CA VAL A 36 5.00 5.06 -7.95
C VAL A 36 3.83 4.62 -8.82
N MET A 37 3.08 3.58 -8.45
CA MET A 37 1.93 3.12 -9.24
C MET A 37 0.83 4.18 -9.36
N PHE A 38 0.47 4.85 -8.27
CA PHE A 38 -0.52 5.93 -8.34
C PHE A 38 0.03 7.18 -9.02
N GLY A 39 1.29 7.54 -8.76
CA GLY A 39 1.97 8.67 -9.43
C GLY A 39 2.03 8.48 -10.95
N CYS A 40 2.71 7.44 -11.42
CA CYS A 40 2.80 7.16 -12.87
C CYS A 40 1.45 6.75 -13.48
N GLY A 41 0.60 6.02 -12.76
CA GLY A 41 -0.71 5.61 -13.24
C GLY A 41 -1.64 6.79 -13.50
N SER A 42 -1.64 7.80 -12.63
CA SER A 42 -2.43 9.02 -12.83
C SER A 42 -1.93 9.84 -14.02
N VAL A 43 -0.62 9.91 -14.25
CA VAL A 43 -0.02 10.55 -15.44
C VAL A 43 -0.34 9.75 -16.71
N ALA A 44 -0.27 8.43 -16.67
CA ALA A 44 -0.62 7.56 -17.79
C ALA A 44 -2.09 7.72 -18.18
N GLN A 45 -3.01 7.78 -17.20
CA GLN A 45 -4.42 8.07 -17.44
C GLN A 45 -4.62 9.45 -18.07
N LEU A 46 -3.88 10.47 -17.62
CA LEU A 46 -3.93 11.82 -18.20
C LEU A 46 -3.51 11.81 -19.68
N VAL A 47 -2.38 11.15 -19.98
CA VAL A 47 -1.78 11.09 -21.32
C VAL A 47 -2.61 10.23 -22.29
N LEU A 48 -3.01 9.01 -21.88
CA LEU A 48 -3.80 8.11 -22.72
C LEU A 48 -5.20 8.65 -22.98
N SER A 49 -5.81 9.31 -21.99
CA SER A 49 -7.18 9.81 -22.15
C SER A 49 -7.27 11.10 -22.99
N LYS A 50 -6.15 11.70 -23.42
CA LYS A 50 -6.16 13.02 -24.08
C LYS A 50 -6.99 14.08 -23.32
N GLY A 51 -7.07 13.96 -21.98
CA GLY A 51 -7.85 14.85 -21.12
C GLY A 51 -9.36 14.66 -21.07
N THR A 52 -9.95 13.61 -21.68
CA THR A 52 -11.42 13.41 -21.68
C THR A 52 -11.98 12.70 -20.44
N HIS A 53 -11.26 11.70 -19.90
CA HIS A 53 -11.65 10.90 -18.73
C HIS A 53 -10.76 11.15 -17.50
N ALA A 54 -9.60 11.79 -17.67
CA ALA A 54 -8.68 12.15 -16.60
C ALA A 54 -8.52 13.68 -16.54
N ARG A 55 -9.02 14.28 -15.45
CA ARG A 55 -8.93 15.73 -15.16
C ARG A 55 -7.95 15.97 -14.00
N PHE A 56 -7.55 17.22 -13.79
CA PHE A 56 -6.75 17.63 -12.62
C PHE A 56 -7.31 17.09 -11.29
N LEU A 57 -8.64 16.94 -11.18
CA LEU A 57 -9.30 16.38 -10.00
C LEU A 57 -8.93 14.91 -9.74
N THR A 58 -8.88 14.07 -10.78
CA THR A 58 -8.51 12.65 -10.64
C THR A 58 -7.05 12.44 -10.25
N VAL A 59 -6.15 13.32 -10.69
CA VAL A 59 -4.72 13.26 -10.31
C VAL A 59 -4.55 13.63 -8.84
N ASN A 60 -5.20 14.69 -8.37
CA ASN A 60 -5.17 15.09 -6.96
C ASN A 60 -5.79 14.02 -6.04
N LEU A 61 -6.90 13.41 -6.47
CA LEU A 61 -7.53 12.32 -5.72
C LEU A 61 -6.64 11.07 -5.66
N ALA A 62 -6.02 10.70 -6.79
CA ALA A 62 -5.08 9.59 -6.87
C ALA A 62 -3.87 9.78 -5.94
N PHE A 63 -3.32 10.99 -5.88
CA PHE A 63 -2.22 11.32 -4.98
C PHE A 63 -2.64 11.27 -3.51
N GLY A 64 -3.83 11.81 -3.18
CA GLY A 64 -4.40 11.72 -1.83
C GLY A 64 -4.62 10.28 -1.35
N PHE A 65 -5.18 9.42 -2.21
CA PHE A 65 -5.35 7.99 -1.90
C PHE A 65 -4.01 7.25 -1.80
N ALA A 66 -3.03 7.59 -2.65
CA ALA A 66 -1.70 6.99 -2.60
C ALA A 66 -1.00 7.26 -1.25
N VAL A 67 -1.07 8.50 -0.76
CA VAL A 67 -0.51 8.88 0.54
C VAL A 67 -1.26 8.18 1.68
N MET A 68 -2.60 8.16 1.64
CA MET A 68 -3.39 7.47 2.67
C MET A 68 -3.06 5.97 2.74
N LEU A 69 -2.99 5.29 1.59
CA LEU A 69 -2.62 3.87 1.50
C LEU A 69 -1.17 3.63 1.94
N GLY A 70 -0.25 4.54 1.56
CA GLY A 70 1.14 4.53 2.02
C GLY A 70 1.24 4.61 3.55
N ILE A 71 0.49 5.52 4.18
CA ILE A 71 0.44 5.64 5.65
C ILE A 71 -0.20 4.42 6.29
N LEU A 72 -1.27 3.84 5.73
CA LEU A 72 -1.90 2.64 6.29
C LEU A 72 -0.96 1.42 6.27
N ILE A 73 -0.14 1.29 5.23
CA ILE A 73 0.77 0.15 5.05
C ILE A 73 2.08 0.35 5.82
N ALA A 74 2.69 1.53 5.71
CA ALA A 74 3.95 1.85 6.40
C ALA A 74 3.75 2.16 7.88
N GLY A 75 2.64 2.80 8.27
CA GLY A 75 2.36 3.17 9.65
C GLY A 75 2.26 1.96 10.59
N GLN A 76 1.65 0.86 10.12
CA GLN A 76 1.50 -0.39 10.91
C GLN A 76 2.81 -1.20 11.05
N VAL A 77 3.84 -0.89 10.26
CA VAL A 77 5.07 -1.67 10.22
C VAL A 77 6.30 -0.89 10.67
N SER A 78 6.38 0.39 10.33
CA SER A 78 7.52 1.27 10.63
C SER A 78 7.37 2.01 11.96
N GLY A 79 6.18 1.98 12.59
CA GLY A 79 5.94 2.67 13.86
C GLY A 79 5.61 4.16 13.70
N MET A 80 5.13 4.57 12.52
CA MET A 80 4.68 5.94 12.25
C MET A 80 3.17 6.08 12.49
N ALA A 81 2.76 5.68 13.68
CA ALA A 81 1.49 6.03 14.32
C ALA A 81 1.76 5.99 15.84
N PRO A 82 1.30 7.00 16.62
CA PRO A 82 1.51 7.08 18.06
C PRO A 82 0.94 5.88 18.82
#